data_AF-A0A7J2NQT4-F1
#
_entry.id   AF-A0A7J2NQT4-F1
#
_cell.length_a   1.000
_cell.length_b   1.000
_cell.length_c   1.000
_cell.angle_alpha   90.00
_cell.angle_beta   90.00
_cell.angle_gamma   90.00
#
_symmetry.space_group_name_H-M   'P 1'
#
loop_
_entity.id
_entity.type
_entity.pdbx_description
1 polymer ?
#
loop_
_entity_poly.entity_id
_entity_poly.type
_entity_poly.pdbx_seq_one_letter_code
_entity_poly.pdbx_strand_id
1 'polypeptide(L)'
;MKCPHCGEEIPYEDVKFCPKCGKSLEVKQTSTDLVLAAAMLTIISAAFSAGVGYLGFERYLLWSSYTEYAHLTSGFLVVGLLSIVVTMFGIVAGIFMLKKQYVNVSMLVVILLLISAFGNFIALYYYRFPAAEQYGFMEIALFCEIAIIIFSILSAMFIAVSKSEFT
;
A
#
# COMPACT_ATOMS: atom_id res chain seq x y z
N MET A 1 -27.36 17.95 -24.59
CA MET A 1 -27.22 16.70 -23.78
C MET A 1 -28.46 16.46 -22.94
N LYS A 2 -28.87 15.21 -22.64
CA LYS A 2 -30.04 14.95 -21.75
C LYS A 2 -29.60 14.82 -20.30
N CYS A 3 -30.31 15.48 -19.39
CA CYS A 3 -30.04 15.39 -17.96
C CYS A 3 -30.30 13.97 -17.45
N PRO A 4 -29.33 13.29 -16.82
CA PRO A 4 -29.51 11.93 -16.31
C PRO A 4 -30.50 11.83 -15.14
N HIS A 5 -30.89 12.96 -14.54
CA HIS A 5 -31.79 13.00 -13.39
C HIS A 5 -33.24 13.38 -13.72
N CYS A 6 -33.49 14.16 -14.77
CA CYS A 6 -34.84 14.57 -15.17
C CYS A 6 -35.21 14.20 -16.60
N GLY A 7 -34.27 13.65 -17.39
CA GLY A 7 -34.50 13.23 -18.77
C GLY A 7 -34.62 14.36 -19.79
N GLU A 8 -34.62 15.62 -19.34
CA GLU A 8 -34.81 16.80 -20.18
C GLU A 8 -33.55 17.15 -20.97
N GLU A 9 -33.74 17.69 -22.18
CA GLU A 9 -32.66 18.26 -22.98
C GLU A 9 -32.13 19.54 -22.37
N ILE A 10 -30.82 19.55 -22.15
CA ILE A 10 -30.07 20.69 -21.64
C ILE A 10 -29.62 21.51 -22.86
N PRO A 11 -30.06 22.78 -22.97
CA PRO A 11 -29.87 23.60 -24.16
C PRO A 11 -28.43 24.12 -24.34
N TYR A 12 -27.56 23.99 -23.34
CA TYR A 12 -26.17 24.44 -23.38
C TYR A 12 -25.24 23.31 -22.92
N GLU A 13 -24.07 23.15 -23.56
CA GLU A 13 -23.14 22.05 -23.26
C GLU A 13 -22.29 22.29 -21.98
N ASP A 14 -22.16 23.55 -21.50
CA ASP A 14 -21.26 23.93 -20.41
C ASP A 14 -21.93 24.16 -19.03
N VAL A 15 -23.16 23.70 -18.83
CA VAL A 15 -23.89 23.91 -17.57
C VAL A 15 -23.52 22.86 -16.54
N LYS A 16 -22.88 23.29 -15.44
CA LYS A 16 -22.50 22.44 -14.29
C LYS A 16 -23.69 21.91 -13.49
N PHE A 17 -24.83 22.60 -13.54
CA PHE A 17 -26.06 22.23 -12.86
C PHE A 17 -27.21 22.23 -13.85
N CYS A 18 -28.11 21.26 -13.75
CA CYS A 18 -29.29 21.24 -14.58
C CYS A 18 -30.21 22.42 -14.20
N PRO A 19 -30.52 23.34 -15.12
CA PRO A 19 -31.33 24.53 -14.81
C PRO A 19 -32.78 24.20 -14.42
N LYS A 20 -33.26 22.99 -14.72
CA LYS A 20 -34.62 22.54 -14.40
C LYS A 20 -34.72 21.79 -13.07
N CYS A 21 -33.77 20.89 -12.77
CA CYS A 21 -33.82 20.05 -11.57
C CYS A 21 -32.83 20.49 -10.48
N GLY A 22 -31.97 21.46 -10.74
CA GLY A 22 -30.95 21.98 -9.82
C GLY A 22 -29.83 21.00 -9.47
N LYS A 23 -29.90 19.75 -9.96
CA LYS A 23 -28.90 18.72 -9.69
C LYS A 23 -27.65 18.95 -10.52
N SER A 24 -26.49 18.74 -9.89
CA SER A 24 -25.19 18.76 -10.55
C SER A 24 -25.16 17.75 -11.69
N LEU A 25 -24.57 18.16 -12.81
CA LEU A 25 -24.33 17.33 -13.99
C LEU A 25 -22.89 16.82 -14.03
N GLU A 26 -22.04 17.25 -13.09
CA GLU A 26 -20.70 16.70 -12.94
C GLU A 26 -20.84 15.24 -12.46
N VAL A 27 -20.58 14.31 -13.38
CA VAL A 27 -20.53 12.87 -13.11
C VAL A 27 -19.50 12.66 -12.00
N LYS A 28 -19.94 12.07 -10.88
CA LYS A 28 -19.20 11.82 -9.63
C LYS A 28 -17.92 11.00 -9.87
N GLN A 29 -16.84 11.63 -10.35
CA GLN A 29 -15.54 11.02 -10.67
C GLN A 29 -14.69 10.70 -9.43
N THR A 30 -15.00 11.31 -8.27
CA THR A 30 -14.22 11.22 -7.03
C THR A 30 -13.92 9.79 -6.57
N SER A 31 -14.86 8.86 -6.75
CA SER A 31 -14.70 7.49 -6.26
C SER A 31 -13.64 6.68 -7.04
N THR A 32 -13.50 6.92 -8.34
CA THR A 32 -12.49 6.28 -9.19
C THR A 32 -11.09 6.82 -8.89
N ASP A 33 -10.98 8.12 -8.65
CA ASP A 33 -9.71 8.79 -8.35
C ASP A 33 -9.17 8.37 -6.98
N LEU A 34 -10.05 8.20 -5.98
CA LEU A 34 -9.66 7.71 -4.65
C LEU A 34 -9.15 6.26 -4.71
N VAL A 35 -9.82 5.39 -5.47
CA VAL A 35 -9.39 3.99 -5.65
C VAL A 35 -8.09 3.91 -6.44
N LEU A 36 -7.91 4.77 -7.44
CA LEU A 36 -6.65 4.87 -8.19
C LEU A 36 -5.50 5.32 -7.30
N ALA A 37 -5.70 6.35 -6.48
CA ALA A 37 -4.71 6.81 -5.51
C ALA A 37 -4.36 5.72 -4.48
N ALA A 38 -5.37 4.99 -3.97
CA ALA A 38 -5.16 3.87 -3.06
C ALA A 38 -4.33 2.76 -3.71
N ALA A 39 -4.61 2.41 -4.96
CA ALA A 39 -3.87 1.43 -5.73
C ALA A 39 -2.41 1.83 -5.92
N MET A 40 -2.16 3.09 -6.30
CA MET A 40 -0.79 3.61 -6.45
C MET A 40 -0.02 3.54 -5.13
N LEU A 41 -0.63 3.93 -4.01
CA LEU A 41 -0.02 3.83 -2.68
C LEU A 41 0.32 2.38 -2.31
N THR A 42 -0.56 1.43 -2.58
CA THR A 42 -0.30 0.01 -2.33
C THR A 42 0.88 -0.51 -3.16
N ILE A 43 0.97 -0.12 -4.43
CA ILE A 43 2.09 -0.51 -5.32
C ILE A 43 3.40 0.10 -4.83
N ILE A 44 3.38 1.38 -4.41
CA ILE A 44 4.56 2.05 -3.84
C ILE A 44 5.00 1.34 -2.55
N SER A 45 4.07 1.03 -1.63
CA SER A 45 4.37 0.23 -0.42
C SER A 45 5.01 -1.11 -0.76
N ALA A 46 4.48 -1.82 -1.77
CA ALA A 46 5.03 -3.09 -2.19
C ALA A 46 6.46 -2.94 -2.76
N ALA A 47 6.76 -1.86 -3.49
CA ALA A 47 8.10 -1.59 -4.00
C ALA A 47 9.11 -1.34 -2.86
N PHE A 48 8.74 -0.57 -1.83
CA PHE A 48 9.57 -0.41 -0.64
C PHE A 48 9.77 -1.73 0.10
N SER A 49 8.70 -2.53 0.25
CA SER A 49 8.78 -3.86 0.86
C SER A 49 9.75 -4.78 0.10
N ALA A 50 9.74 -4.74 -1.24
CA ALA A 50 10.68 -5.49 -2.07
C ALA A 50 12.14 -5.10 -1.77
N GLY A 51 12.41 -3.79 -1.63
CA GLY A 51 13.73 -3.27 -1.27
C GLY A 51 14.21 -3.77 0.09
N VAL A 52 13.34 -3.73 1.11
CA VAL A 52 13.66 -4.29 2.43
C VAL A 52 13.90 -5.80 2.36
N GLY A 53 13.09 -6.51 1.58
CA GLY A 53 13.24 -7.94 1.36
C GLY A 53 14.59 -8.31 0.74
N TYR A 54 15.00 -7.57 -0.30
CA TYR A 54 16.31 -7.73 -0.94
C TYR A 54 17.46 -7.50 0.03
N LEU A 55 17.43 -6.38 0.76
CA LEU A 55 18.51 -6.05 1.70
C LEU A 55 18.58 -7.06 2.86
N GLY A 56 17.43 -7.51 3.38
CA GLY A 56 17.37 -8.57 4.39
C GLY A 56 17.99 -9.87 3.90
N PHE A 57 17.71 -10.26 2.65
CA PHE A 57 18.27 -11.48 2.06
C PHE A 57 19.78 -11.37 1.80
N GLU A 58 20.26 -10.23 1.29
CA GLU A 58 21.68 -9.99 1.08
C GLU A 58 22.47 -10.08 2.41
N ARG A 59 21.92 -9.48 3.47
CA ARG A 59 22.52 -9.56 4.82
C ARG A 59 22.52 -10.96 5.40
N TYR A 60 21.45 -11.71 5.17
CA TYR A 60 21.40 -13.11 5.55
C TYR A 60 22.53 -13.91 4.89
N LEU A 61 22.72 -13.76 3.58
CA LEU A 61 23.78 -14.48 2.85
C LEU A 61 25.18 -14.11 3.35
N LEU A 62 25.45 -12.82 3.57
CA LEU A 62 26.76 -12.34 4.03
C LEU A 62 27.14 -12.86 5.42
N TRP A 63 26.17 -12.96 6.34
CA TRP A 63 26.42 -13.43 7.71
C TRP A 63 26.20 -14.93 7.92
N SER A 64 25.55 -15.63 6.99
CA SER A 64 25.37 -17.08 7.06
C SER A 64 26.68 -17.87 7.12
N SER A 65 27.78 -17.29 6.63
CA SER A 65 29.13 -17.87 6.65
C SER A 65 29.85 -17.73 8.01
N TYR A 66 29.33 -16.93 8.94
CA TYR A 66 29.94 -16.70 10.25
C TYR A 66 29.11 -17.37 11.35
N THR A 67 29.60 -18.49 11.88
CA THR A 67 28.92 -19.32 12.89
C THR A 67 28.61 -18.61 14.22
N GLU A 68 29.34 -17.54 14.56
CA GLU A 68 29.07 -16.73 15.77
C GLU A 68 27.76 -15.93 15.69
N TYR A 69 27.24 -15.65 14.49
CA TYR A 69 26.06 -14.80 14.30
C TYR A 69 24.79 -15.57 13.93
N ALA A 70 24.77 -16.89 14.12
CA ALA A 70 23.66 -17.76 13.73
C ALA A 70 22.29 -17.27 14.25
N HIS A 71 22.21 -16.76 15.48
CA HIS A 71 20.95 -16.23 16.07
C HIS A 71 20.44 -14.95 15.40
N LEU A 72 21.32 -14.12 14.83
CA LEU A 72 20.93 -12.90 14.12
C LEU A 72 20.53 -13.20 12.67
N THR A 73 21.14 -14.21 12.04
CA THR A 73 20.82 -14.60 10.65
C THR A 73 19.36 -15.02 10.46
N SER A 74 18.75 -15.69 11.45
CA SER A 74 17.34 -16.08 11.36
C SER A 74 16.38 -14.89 11.29
N GLY A 75 16.70 -13.77 11.94
CA GLY A 75 15.87 -12.56 11.89
C GLY A 75 15.83 -11.94 10.49
N PHE A 76 17.00 -11.81 9.85
CA PHE A 76 17.11 -11.24 8.50
C PHE A 76 16.47 -12.14 7.43
N LEU A 77 16.55 -13.45 7.59
CA LEU A 77 15.88 -14.39 6.68
C LEU A 77 14.34 -14.28 6.78
N VAL A 78 13.80 -14.15 7.99
CA VAL A 78 12.35 -13.98 8.19
C VAL A 78 11.87 -12.67 7.57
N VAL A 79 12.56 -11.56 7.83
CA VAL A 79 12.26 -10.26 7.22
C VAL A 79 12.33 -10.34 5.69
N GLY A 80 13.37 -10.97 5.14
CA GLY A 80 13.54 -11.15 3.71
C GLY A 80 12.39 -11.90 3.05
N LEU A 81 12.05 -13.07 3.59
CA LEU A 81 11.00 -13.93 3.03
C LEU A 81 9.61 -13.30 3.16
N LEU A 82 9.27 -12.73 4.31
CA LEU A 82 7.98 -12.09 4.52
C LEU A 82 7.78 -10.92 3.55
N SER A 83 8.79 -10.06 3.42
CA SER A 83 8.73 -8.91 2.51
C SER A 83 8.57 -9.31 1.05
N ILE A 84 9.27 -10.36 0.58
CA ILE A 84 9.13 -10.84 -0.81
C ILE A 84 7.71 -11.38 -1.07
N VAL A 85 7.20 -12.20 -0.15
CA VAL A 85 5.85 -12.79 -0.29
C VAL A 85 4.80 -11.68 -0.32
N VAL A 86 4.89 -10.73 0.61
CA VAL A 86 3.93 -9.63 0.74
C VAL A 86 4.01 -8.67 -0.45
N THR A 87 5.21 -8.45 -1.01
CA THR A 87 5.40 -7.68 -2.25
C THR A 87 4.60 -8.27 -3.41
N MET A 88 4.69 -9.59 -3.62
CA MET A 88 3.97 -10.26 -4.72
C MET A 88 2.46 -10.05 -4.61
N PHE A 89 1.90 -10.25 -3.42
CA PHE A 89 0.48 -10.01 -3.18
C PHE A 89 0.12 -8.52 -3.27
N GLY A 90 0.98 -7.62 -2.79
CA GLY A 90 0.77 -6.17 -2.81
C GLY A 90 0.65 -5.60 -4.23
N ILE A 91 1.53 -6.01 -5.14
CA ILE A 91 1.48 -5.58 -6.55
C ILE A 91 0.20 -6.07 -7.22
N VAL A 92 -0.13 -7.36 -7.05
CA VAL A 92 -1.35 -7.95 -7.59
C VAL A 92 -2.58 -7.22 -7.02
N ALA A 93 -2.65 -7.03 -5.71
CA ALA A 93 -3.76 -6.33 -5.07
C ALA A 93 -3.93 -4.88 -5.55
N GLY A 94 -2.83 -4.16 -5.75
CA GLY A 94 -2.84 -2.80 -6.29
C GLY A 94 -3.43 -2.74 -7.70
N ILE A 95 -3.09 -3.69 -8.57
CA ILE A 95 -3.66 -3.76 -9.93
C ILE A 95 -5.15 -4.14 -9.89
N PHE A 96 -5.50 -5.15 -9.08
CA PHE A 96 -6.88 -5.66 -8.98
C PHE A 96 -7.83 -4.69 -8.29
N MET A 97 -7.33 -3.73 -7.51
CA MET A 97 -8.11 -2.67 -6.87
C MET A 97 -8.95 -1.84 -7.83
N LEU A 98 -8.50 -1.71 -9.09
CA LEU A 98 -9.21 -0.97 -10.13
C LEU A 98 -10.54 -1.63 -10.53
N LYS A 99 -10.76 -2.89 -10.18
CA LYS A 99 -11.99 -3.62 -10.47
C LYS A 99 -12.83 -3.75 -9.19
N LYS A 100 -14.03 -3.13 -9.20
CA LYS A 100 -14.97 -3.06 -8.06
C LYS A 100 -15.17 -4.39 -7.30
N GLN A 101 -15.19 -5.51 -8.01
CA GLN A 101 -15.38 -6.85 -7.44
C GLN A 101 -14.23 -7.28 -6.49
N TYR A 102 -13.01 -6.77 -6.68
CA TYR A 102 -11.82 -7.21 -5.93
C TYR A 102 -11.39 -6.24 -4.83
N VAL A 103 -12.11 -5.12 -4.64
CA VAL A 103 -11.76 -4.10 -3.63
C VAL A 103 -11.72 -4.67 -2.19
N ASN A 104 -12.59 -5.63 -1.87
CA ASN A 104 -12.58 -6.31 -0.57
C ASN A 104 -11.32 -7.19 -0.38
N VAL A 105 -10.89 -7.87 -1.44
CA VAL A 105 -9.68 -8.71 -1.41
C VAL A 105 -8.43 -7.84 -1.29
N SER A 106 -8.35 -6.73 -2.03
CA SER A 106 -7.22 -5.80 -1.91
C SER A 106 -7.13 -5.16 -0.53
N MET A 107 -8.25 -4.91 0.16
CA MET A 107 -8.23 -4.42 1.54
C MET A 107 -7.54 -5.41 2.49
N LEU A 108 -7.74 -6.72 2.32
CA LEU A 108 -7.03 -7.73 3.12
C LEU A 108 -5.52 -7.69 2.88
N VAL A 109 -5.10 -7.43 1.64
CA VAL A 109 -3.67 -7.33 1.31
C VAL A 109 -3.03 -6.08 1.90
N VAL A 110 -3.74 -4.95 1.95
CA VAL A 110 -3.26 -3.75 2.65
C VAL A 110 -3.07 -4.01 4.15
N ILE A 111 -3.98 -4.77 4.78
CA ILE A 111 -3.82 -5.21 6.17
C ILE A 111 -2.62 -6.13 6.32
N LEU A 112 -2.41 -7.07 5.39
CA LEU A 112 -1.25 -7.96 5.39
C LEU A 112 0.06 -7.18 5.27
N LEU A 113 0.11 -6.15 4.42
CA LEU A 113 1.23 -5.21 4.30
C LEU A 113 1.53 -4.52 5.63
N LEU A 114 0.51 -4.04 6.33
CA LEU A 114 0.67 -3.41 7.65
C LEU A 114 1.22 -4.39 8.70
N ILE A 115 0.68 -5.62 8.75
CA ILE A 115 1.15 -6.65 9.68
C ILE A 115 2.61 -7.01 9.39
N SER A 116 2.96 -7.16 8.12
CA SER A 116 4.33 -7.44 7.70
C SER A 116 5.28 -6.31 8.09
N ALA A 117 4.91 -5.07 7.81
CA ALA A 117 5.76 -3.91 8.09
C ALA A 117 5.97 -3.72 9.59
N PHE A 118 4.91 -3.90 10.38
CA PHE A 118 5.01 -3.85 11.83
C PHE A 118 5.84 -4.99 12.41
N GLY A 119 5.69 -6.21 11.88
CA GLY A 119 6.49 -7.37 12.26
C GLY A 119 7.98 -7.16 11.96
N ASN A 120 8.29 -6.64 10.77
CA ASN A 120 9.66 -6.29 10.38
C ASN A 120 10.22 -5.17 11.26
N PHE A 121 9.44 -4.14 11.56
CA PHE A 121 9.84 -3.06 12.45
C PHE A 121 10.22 -3.59 13.85
N ILE A 122 9.40 -4.46 14.43
CA ILE A 122 9.70 -5.10 15.73
C ILE A 122 10.95 -5.97 15.62
N ALA A 123 11.08 -6.78 14.57
CA ALA A 123 12.26 -7.61 14.37
C ALA A 123 13.53 -6.75 14.28
N LEU A 124 13.53 -5.72 13.45
CA LEU A 124 14.65 -4.78 13.31
C LEU A 124 14.96 -4.04 14.61
N TYR A 125 13.94 -3.66 15.38
CA TYR A 125 14.12 -3.03 16.69
C TYR A 125 14.71 -3.98 17.74
N TYR A 126 14.24 -5.23 17.78
CA TYR A 126 14.72 -6.24 18.73
C TYR A 126 16.15 -6.68 18.41
N TYR A 127 16.45 -6.88 17.13
CA TYR A 127 17.80 -7.22 16.65
C TYR A 127 18.71 -5.99 16.48
N ARG A 128 18.33 -4.84 17.05
CA ARG A 128 19.18 -3.64 17.16
C ARG A 128 20.33 -3.91 18.12
N PHE A 129 21.31 -4.66 17.67
CA PHE A 129 22.49 -5.02 18.44
C PHE A 129 23.54 -3.91 18.33
N PRO A 130 24.19 -3.48 19.43
CA PRO A 130 25.19 -2.41 19.42
C PRO A 130 26.44 -2.73 18.57
N ALA A 131 26.72 -4.02 18.29
CA ALA A 131 27.81 -4.42 17.39
C ALA A 131 27.42 -4.41 15.89
N ALA A 132 26.13 -4.28 15.58
CA ALA A 132 25.59 -4.16 14.21
C ALA A 132 25.39 -2.69 13.80
N GLU A 133 26.18 -1.78 14.38
CA GLU A 133 26.32 -0.36 14.04
C GLU A 133 26.94 -0.14 12.63
N GLN A 134 26.50 -0.90 11.62
CA GLN A 134 26.65 -0.41 10.26
C GLN A 134 25.56 0.65 10.05
N TYR A 135 25.90 1.88 10.43
CA TYR A 135 25.10 3.10 10.51
C TYR A 135 24.16 3.39 9.32
N GLY A 136 24.28 2.70 8.18
CA GLY A 136 23.34 2.86 7.06
C GLY A 136 22.18 1.87 7.05
N PHE A 137 22.41 0.58 7.30
CA PHE A 137 21.42 -0.44 6.94
C PHE A 137 20.16 -0.40 7.81
N MET A 138 20.33 -0.32 9.13
CA MET A 138 19.19 -0.32 10.06
C MET A 138 18.33 0.94 9.90
N GLU A 139 18.97 2.09 9.67
CA GLU A 139 18.28 3.37 9.45
C GLU A 139 17.49 3.36 8.14
N ILE A 140 18.10 2.86 7.05
CA ILE A 140 17.43 2.71 5.75
C ILE A 140 16.24 1.74 5.88
N ALA A 141 16.43 0.58 6.51
CA ALA A 141 15.38 -0.41 6.68
C ALA A 141 14.22 0.13 7.52
N LEU A 142 14.50 0.80 8.65
CA LEU A 142 13.48 1.43 9.47
C LEU A 142 12.73 2.54 8.73
N PHE A 143 13.44 3.36 7.95
CA PHE A 143 12.82 4.40 7.13
C PHE A 143 11.86 3.80 6.09
N CYS A 144 12.27 2.73 5.41
CA CYS A 144 11.42 2.02 4.47
C CYS A 144 10.18 1.44 5.17
N GLU A 145 10.33 0.83 6.36
CA GLU A 145 9.19 0.28 7.11
C GLU A 145 8.20 1.36 7.56
N ILE A 146 8.69 2.50 8.04
CA ILE A 146 7.83 3.65 8.38
C ILE A 146 7.07 4.13 7.13
N ALA A 147 7.74 4.23 5.98
CA ALA A 147 7.10 4.63 4.73
C ALA A 147 6.01 3.63 4.29
N ILE A 148 6.28 2.32 4.39
CA ILE A 148 5.31 1.26 4.07
C ILE A 148 4.08 1.38 4.97
N ILE A 149 4.26 1.62 6.27
CA ILE A 149 3.16 1.80 7.23
C ILE A 149 2.31 3.01 6.83
N ILE A 150 2.93 4.17 6.59
CA ILE A 150 2.22 5.41 6.24
C ILE A 150 1.40 5.21 4.95
N PHE A 151 2.03 4.72 3.88
CA PHE A 151 1.36 4.53 2.60
C PHE A 151 0.25 3.48 2.67
N SER A 152 0.44 2.41 3.46
CA SER A 152 -0.59 1.39 3.65
C SER A 152 -1.78 1.90 4.47
N ILE A 153 -1.55 2.74 5.49
CA ILE A 153 -2.64 3.42 6.23
C ILE A 153 -3.42 4.35 5.29
N LEU A 154 -2.73 5.20 4.52
CA LEU A 154 -3.37 6.12 3.58
C LEU A 154 -4.17 5.38 2.52
N SER A 155 -3.62 4.29 1.96
CA SER A 155 -4.34 3.42 1.03
C SER A 155 -5.61 2.84 1.67
N ALA A 156 -5.51 2.29 2.89
CA ALA A 156 -6.66 1.77 3.63
C ALA A 156 -7.75 2.83 3.85
N MET A 157 -7.37 4.05 4.22
CA MET A 157 -8.29 5.18 4.42
C MET A 157 -9.03 5.53 3.11
N PHE A 158 -8.33 5.62 1.99
CA PHE A 158 -8.95 5.93 0.70
C PHE A 158 -9.91 4.83 0.24
N ILE A 159 -9.61 3.56 0.50
CA ILE A 159 -10.55 2.47 0.21
C ILE A 159 -11.78 2.56 1.13
N ALA A 160 -11.59 2.85 2.41
CA ALA A 160 -12.69 2.93 3.37
C ALA A 160 -13.67 4.07 3.02
N VAL A 161 -13.13 5.25 2.70
CA VAL A 161 -13.93 6.40 2.27
C VAL A 161 -14.64 6.09 0.94
N SER A 162 -13.95 5.52 -0.05
CA SER A 162 -14.59 5.18 -1.33
C SER A 162 -15.74 4.19 -1.15
N LYS A 163 -15.62 3.17 -0.28
CA LYS A 163 -16.73 2.25 0.05
C LYS A 163 -17.93 2.99 0.68
N SER A 164 -17.68 3.94 1.57
CA SER A 164 -18.75 4.71 2.22
C SER A 164 -19.52 5.62 1.26
N GLU A 165 -18.93 6.01 0.13
CA GLU A 165 -19.63 6.80 -0.90
C GLU A 165 -20.55 5.96 -1.80
N PHE A 166 -20.41 4.63 -1.80
CA PHE A 166 -21.20 3.70 -2.62
C PHE A 166 -22.36 3.02 -1.88
N THR A 167 -22.48 3.22 -0.56
CA THR A 167 -23.56 2.67 0.28
C THR A 167 -24.58 3.75 0.58
#